data_AF-A0A7S0V140-F1
#
_entry.id   AF-A0A7S0V140-F1
#
_cell.length_a   1.000
_cell.length_b   1.000
_cell.length_c   1.000
_cell.angle_alpha   90.00
_cell.angle_beta   90.00
_cell.angle_gamma   90.00
#
_symmetry.space_group_name_H-M   'P 1'
#
loop_
_entity.id
_entity.type
_entity.pdbx_description
1 polymer ?
#
loop_
_entity_poly.entity_id
_entity_poly.type
_entity_poly.pdbx_seq_one_letter_code
_entity_poly.pdbx_strand_id
1 'polypeptide(L)'
;SPSPPSTSSSSSSSISPPTSAAAAATPASAVSIASWDLAAEGLRLWRERIASGHLPADVVQRMEWQSCGSILLAQNQAEVEELKRRATSLRSHGVHAVVLSARELSELEPTVCVAPEGGALYVESDAQINGKATTHALLDLALRQKKFHHQLGSEVSSFQTGLGSNGLGSLVVDTQGRRFASSQALVIAAGAWSGHLIDTILTSQPCNDDETKKKEKPWADLFRPRRGHLLELFPCGVE
;
A
#
# COMPACT_ATOMS: atom_id res chain seq x y z
N SER A 1 -42.11 34.55 -66.02
CA SER A 1 -41.48 33.21 -65.98
C SER A 1 -39.98 33.34 -66.17
N PRO A 2 -39.12 32.47 -65.61
CA PRO A 2 -39.41 31.28 -64.79
C PRO A 2 -38.72 31.30 -63.39
N SER A 3 -38.95 30.24 -62.60
CA SER A 3 -38.16 29.81 -61.42
C SER A 3 -37.37 28.53 -61.81
N PRO A 4 -36.66 27.81 -60.91
CA PRO A 4 -35.96 28.09 -59.64
C PRO A 4 -34.43 27.73 -59.86
N PRO A 5 -33.59 27.19 -58.93
CA PRO A 5 -33.60 27.03 -57.45
C PRO A 5 -32.37 27.75 -56.82
N SER A 6 -31.65 27.37 -55.73
CA SER A 6 -31.64 26.21 -54.79
C SER A 6 -30.99 26.53 -53.43
N THR A 7 -31.41 25.78 -52.41
CA THR A 7 -30.76 25.40 -51.12
C THR A 7 -29.35 25.90 -50.78
N SER A 8 -29.20 26.44 -49.56
CA SER A 8 -28.06 26.13 -48.69
C SER A 8 -28.56 25.83 -47.27
N SER A 9 -28.11 24.70 -46.71
CA SER A 9 -28.54 24.18 -45.41
C SER A 9 -27.48 24.46 -44.35
N SER A 10 -27.79 25.32 -43.38
CA SER A 10 -26.95 25.53 -42.20
C SER A 10 -27.11 24.39 -41.21
N SER A 11 -26.17 23.44 -41.20
CA SER A 11 -26.12 22.34 -40.24
C SER A 11 -25.65 22.82 -38.86
N SER A 12 -26.60 23.19 -38.00
CA SER A 12 -26.35 23.41 -36.57
C SER A 12 -26.25 22.06 -35.84
N SER A 13 -25.03 21.54 -35.69
CA SER A 13 -24.77 20.31 -34.95
C SER A 13 -25.03 20.49 -33.46
N SER A 14 -26.14 19.93 -32.96
CA SER A 14 -26.43 19.85 -31.53
C SER A 14 -25.47 18.86 -30.85
N ILE A 15 -24.67 19.36 -29.90
CA ILE A 15 -23.82 18.51 -29.06
C ILE A 15 -24.70 17.92 -27.95
N SER A 16 -25.11 16.65 -28.13
CA SER A 16 -25.70 15.87 -27.04
C SER A 16 -24.62 15.52 -26.01
N PRO A 17 -24.91 15.60 -24.70
CA PRO A 17 -23.97 15.14 -23.68
C PRO A 17 -23.80 13.61 -23.76
N PRO A 18 -22.61 13.06 -23.47
CA PRO A 18 -22.39 11.63 -23.46
C PRO A 18 -23.21 10.97 -22.33
N THR A 19 -23.94 9.91 -22.69
CA THR A 19 -24.73 9.08 -21.80
C THR A 19 -23.88 8.58 -20.62
N SER A 20 -24.44 8.65 -19.40
CA SER A 20 -23.80 8.14 -18.19
C SER A 20 -23.51 6.64 -18.32
N ALA A 21 -22.25 6.29 -18.53
CA ALA A 21 -21.79 4.91 -18.48
C ALA A 21 -21.76 4.47 -17.01
N ALA A 22 -22.60 3.50 -16.66
CA ALA A 22 -22.68 2.97 -15.31
C ALA A 22 -21.28 2.54 -14.81
N ALA A 23 -20.86 3.08 -13.67
CA ALA A 23 -19.60 2.73 -13.04
C ALA A 23 -19.65 1.24 -12.61
N ALA A 24 -18.96 0.38 -13.35
CA ALA A 24 -18.89 -1.03 -13.04
C ALA A 24 -18.24 -1.22 -11.66
N ALA A 25 -19.02 -1.74 -10.71
CA ALA A 25 -18.54 -2.05 -9.36
C ALA A 25 -17.37 -3.02 -9.45
N THR A 26 -16.20 -2.60 -8.96
CA THR A 26 -15.02 -3.47 -8.89
C THR A 26 -15.22 -4.44 -7.74
N PRO A 27 -15.08 -5.77 -7.93
CA PRO A 27 -15.31 -6.74 -6.87
C PRO A 27 -14.32 -6.56 -5.71
N ALA A 28 -14.84 -6.66 -4.49
CA ALA A 28 -14.09 -6.41 -3.26
C ALA A 28 -12.88 -7.37 -3.12
N SER A 29 -11.70 -6.81 -2.83
CA SER A 29 -10.52 -7.62 -2.52
C SER A 29 -10.56 -8.06 -1.05
N ALA A 30 -10.82 -9.35 -0.83
CA ALA A 30 -10.79 -9.93 0.51
C ALA A 30 -9.41 -9.74 1.17
N VAL A 31 -9.43 -9.25 2.41
CA VAL A 31 -8.24 -9.10 3.26
C VAL A 31 -8.03 -10.40 4.02
N SER A 32 -6.90 -11.07 3.75
CA SER A 32 -6.58 -12.37 4.33
C SER A 32 -6.01 -12.26 5.74
N ILE A 33 -6.17 -13.31 6.54
CA ILE A 33 -5.67 -13.45 7.92
C ILE A 33 -4.20 -13.01 8.03
N ALA A 34 -3.37 -13.42 7.06
CA ALA A 34 -1.94 -13.09 6.98
C ALA A 34 -1.61 -11.58 7.00
N SER A 35 -2.56 -10.70 6.64
CA SER A 35 -2.36 -9.25 6.69
C SER A 35 -2.57 -8.65 8.10
N TRP A 36 -3.46 -9.24 8.91
CA TRP A 36 -3.66 -8.84 10.30
C TRP A 36 -2.50 -9.29 11.17
N ASP A 37 -2.04 -10.54 10.99
CA ASP A 37 -0.86 -11.07 11.69
C ASP A 37 0.37 -10.21 11.40
N LEU A 38 0.57 -9.80 10.15
CA LEU A 38 1.67 -8.91 9.75
C LEU A 38 1.56 -7.51 10.39
N ALA A 39 0.36 -6.94 10.48
CA ALA A 39 0.14 -5.65 11.11
C ALA A 39 0.40 -5.70 12.63
N ALA A 40 -0.13 -6.73 13.30
CA ALA A 40 0.07 -6.97 14.73
C ALA A 40 1.55 -7.21 15.07
N GLU A 41 2.24 -8.06 14.29
CA GLU A 41 3.66 -8.35 14.47
C GLU A 41 4.54 -7.11 14.18
N GLY A 42 4.22 -6.34 13.14
CA GLY A 42 4.90 -5.09 12.84
C GLY A 42 4.81 -4.08 14.00
N LEU A 43 3.60 -3.90 14.54
CA LEU A 43 3.36 -3.05 15.72
C LEU A 43 4.09 -3.56 16.97
N ARG A 44 4.09 -4.88 17.20
CA ARG A 44 4.81 -5.55 18.30
C ARG A 44 6.31 -5.29 18.19
N LEU A 45 6.91 -5.48 17.01
CA LEU A 45 8.32 -5.26 16.75
C LEU A 45 8.74 -3.79 16.93
N TRP A 46 7.92 -2.83 16.51
CA TRP A 46 8.18 -1.41 16.76
C TRP A 46 8.18 -1.09 18.26
N ARG A 47 7.14 -1.53 18.99
CA ARG A 47 7.05 -1.34 20.44
C ARG A 47 8.23 -1.97 21.18
N GLU A 48 8.57 -3.22 20.84
CA GLU A 48 9.70 -3.93 21.42
C GLU A 48 11.01 -3.17 21.20
N ARG A 49 11.31 -2.75 19.96
CA ARG A 49 12.55 -2.04 19.61
C ARG A 49 12.68 -0.67 20.28
N ILE A 50 11.58 0.02 20.52
CA ILE A 50 11.54 1.29 21.27
C ILE A 50 11.76 1.01 22.76
N ALA A 51 10.96 0.11 23.36
CA ALA A 51 11.01 -0.16 24.80
C ALA A 51 12.33 -0.80 25.28
N SER A 52 12.96 -1.62 24.44
CA SER A 52 14.26 -2.25 24.72
C SER A 52 15.47 -1.35 24.44
N GLY A 53 15.28 -0.14 23.90
CA GLY A 53 16.37 0.77 23.53
C GLY A 53 17.21 0.33 22.32
N HIS A 54 16.77 -0.69 21.56
CA HIS A 54 17.40 -1.06 20.28
C HIS A 54 17.33 0.07 19.25
N LEU A 55 16.32 0.94 19.35
CA LEU A 55 16.31 2.23 18.66
C LEU A 55 16.81 3.33 19.62
N PRO A 56 17.90 4.04 19.29
CA PRO A 56 18.37 5.17 20.07
C PRO A 56 17.30 6.26 20.25
N ALA A 57 17.32 6.97 21.39
CA ALA A 57 16.33 8.01 21.69
C ALA A 57 16.28 9.13 20.62
N ASP A 58 17.42 9.51 20.03
CA ASP A 58 17.50 10.48 18.92
C ASP A 58 16.82 9.98 17.63
N VAL A 59 16.75 8.67 17.45
CA VAL A 59 16.04 8.04 16.32
C VAL A 59 14.55 8.02 16.60
N VAL A 60 14.13 7.56 17.80
CA VAL A 60 12.70 7.52 18.18
C VAL A 60 12.06 8.90 18.19
N GLN A 61 12.77 9.93 18.68
CA GLN A 61 12.28 11.31 18.64
C GLN A 61 12.06 11.81 17.20
N ARG A 62 13.00 11.54 16.29
CA ARG A 62 12.88 11.93 14.87
C ARG A 62 11.83 11.12 14.10
N MET A 63 11.48 9.93 14.55
CA MET A 63 10.38 9.14 13.97
C MET A 63 9.00 9.72 14.28
N GLU A 64 8.89 10.64 15.26
CA GLU A 64 7.62 11.21 15.72
C GLU A 64 6.63 10.11 16.18
N TRP A 65 7.14 9.07 16.87
CA TRP A 65 6.35 7.95 17.37
C TRP A 65 5.27 8.42 18.35
N GLN A 66 4.02 8.06 18.07
CA GLN A 66 2.85 8.43 18.86
C GLN A 66 1.97 7.20 19.12
N SER A 67 1.80 6.83 20.39
CA SER A 67 0.84 5.80 20.82
C SER A 67 -0.49 6.46 21.20
N CYS A 68 -1.13 7.13 20.24
CA CYS A 68 -2.40 7.86 20.42
C CYS A 68 -3.64 7.07 20.01
N GLY A 69 -3.48 5.81 19.59
CA GLY A 69 -4.56 5.01 19.01
C GLY A 69 -4.99 5.50 17.62
N SER A 70 -6.14 5.03 17.18
CA SER A 70 -6.81 5.49 15.97
C SER A 70 -8.32 5.58 16.16
N ILE A 71 -8.96 6.48 15.41
CA ILE A 71 -10.41 6.64 15.34
C ILE A 71 -10.83 6.60 13.87
N LEU A 72 -11.78 5.72 13.54
CA LEU A 72 -12.49 5.73 12.26
C LEU A 72 -13.92 6.22 12.48
N LEU A 73 -14.32 7.27 11.76
CA LEU A 73 -15.61 7.94 11.95
C LEU A 73 -16.73 7.32 11.10
N ALA A 74 -17.95 7.37 11.63
CA ALA A 74 -19.19 7.10 10.92
C ALA A 74 -20.12 8.31 11.04
N GLN A 75 -20.65 8.78 9.91
CA GLN A 75 -21.55 9.94 9.82
C GLN A 75 -23.03 9.56 9.90
N ASN A 76 -23.36 8.27 9.77
CA ASN A 76 -24.74 7.77 9.80
C ASN A 76 -24.83 6.34 10.34
N GLN A 77 -26.05 5.89 10.63
CA GLN A 77 -26.32 4.58 11.21
C GLN A 77 -25.77 3.41 10.37
N ALA A 78 -25.79 3.48 9.04
CA ALA A 78 -25.32 2.40 8.18
C ALA A 78 -23.80 2.22 8.29
N GLU A 79 -23.06 3.32 8.36
CA GLU A 79 -21.63 3.33 8.65
C GLU A 79 -21.34 2.84 10.09
N VAL A 80 -22.19 3.17 11.08
CA VAL A 80 -22.06 2.63 12.45
C VAL A 80 -22.21 1.10 12.49
N GLU A 81 -23.14 0.52 11.70
CA GLU A 81 -23.24 -0.95 11.58
C GLU A 81 -22.04 -1.58 10.84
N GLU A 82 -21.36 -0.84 9.97
CA GLU A 82 -20.08 -1.25 9.39
C GLU A 82 -18.97 -1.25 10.45
N LEU A 83 -18.86 -0.17 11.23
CA LEU A 83 -17.90 -0.08 12.34
C LEU A 83 -18.09 -1.18 13.39
N LYS A 84 -19.32 -1.59 13.69
CA LYS A 84 -19.61 -2.74 14.58
C LYS A 84 -19.13 -4.08 14.02
N ARG A 85 -19.32 -4.33 12.72
CA ARG A 85 -18.80 -5.55 12.07
C ARG A 85 -17.28 -5.53 12.01
N ARG A 86 -16.66 -4.40 11.68
CA ARG A 86 -15.20 -4.20 11.73
C ARG A 86 -14.64 -4.38 13.15
N ALA A 87 -15.29 -3.85 14.18
CA ALA A 87 -14.91 -4.06 15.58
C ALA A 87 -14.95 -5.54 15.98
N THR A 88 -15.96 -6.28 15.53
CA THR A 88 -16.08 -7.73 15.77
C THR A 88 -14.94 -8.50 15.12
N SER A 89 -14.59 -8.16 13.87
CA SER A 89 -13.44 -8.73 13.17
C SER A 89 -12.09 -8.39 13.83
N LEU A 90 -11.90 -7.17 14.30
CA LEU A 90 -10.69 -6.78 15.05
C LEU A 90 -10.56 -7.59 16.36
N ARG A 91 -11.64 -7.69 17.14
CA ARG A 91 -11.68 -8.45 18.39
C ARG A 91 -11.42 -9.95 18.18
N SER A 92 -11.87 -10.54 17.07
CA SER A 92 -11.57 -11.95 16.76
C SER A 92 -10.09 -12.20 16.45
N HIS A 93 -9.32 -11.15 16.13
CA HIS A 93 -7.86 -11.19 15.98
C HIS A 93 -7.12 -10.61 17.21
N GLY A 94 -7.80 -10.51 18.36
CA GLY A 94 -7.21 -10.05 19.62
C GLY A 94 -6.98 -8.54 19.74
N VAL A 95 -7.44 -7.74 18.76
CA VAL A 95 -7.31 -6.27 18.80
C VAL A 95 -8.45 -5.68 19.64
N HIS A 96 -8.10 -4.89 20.66
CA HIS A 96 -9.09 -4.17 21.47
C HIS A 96 -9.64 -2.98 20.68
N ALA A 97 -10.88 -3.13 20.21
CA ALA A 97 -11.59 -2.13 19.43
C ALA A 97 -12.95 -1.82 20.06
N VAL A 98 -13.30 -0.55 20.22
CA VAL A 98 -14.53 -0.07 20.86
C VAL A 98 -15.33 0.77 19.88
N VAL A 99 -16.64 0.54 19.77
CA VAL A 99 -17.54 1.43 19.02
C VAL A 99 -18.10 2.44 19.99
N LEU A 100 -17.92 3.72 19.67
CA LEU A 100 -18.36 4.88 20.45
C LEU A 100 -19.58 5.51 19.76
N SER A 101 -20.57 5.91 20.55
CA SER A 101 -21.61 6.85 20.12
C SER A 101 -21.04 8.25 19.86
N ALA A 102 -21.79 9.10 19.15
CA ALA A 102 -21.44 10.51 18.97
C ALA A 102 -21.14 11.25 20.30
N ARG A 103 -21.81 10.87 21.40
CA ARG A 103 -21.56 11.42 22.73
C ARG A 103 -20.22 10.96 23.30
N GLU A 104 -19.96 9.66 23.32
CA GLU A 104 -18.70 9.10 23.85
C GLU A 104 -17.50 9.58 23.03
N LEU A 105 -17.67 9.75 21.71
CA LEU A 105 -16.68 10.38 20.85
C LEU A 105 -16.41 11.84 21.26
N SER A 106 -17.44 12.64 21.54
CA SER A 106 -17.26 14.03 22.00
C SER A 106 -16.66 14.14 23.41
N GLU A 107 -16.79 13.09 24.24
CA GLU A 107 -16.13 13.01 25.55
C GLU A 107 -14.64 12.62 25.41
N LEU A 108 -14.29 11.82 24.39
CA LEU A 108 -12.91 11.40 24.09
C LEU A 108 -12.12 12.44 23.27
N GLU A 109 -12.71 12.97 22.20
CA GLU A 109 -12.11 13.92 21.25
C GLU A 109 -13.05 15.13 21.02
N PRO A 110 -13.06 16.13 21.92
CA PRO A 110 -14.04 17.23 21.90
C PRO A 110 -14.03 18.14 20.66
N THR A 111 -13.00 18.02 19.80
CA THR A 111 -12.90 18.76 18.53
C THR A 111 -13.50 18.01 17.34
N VAL A 112 -13.87 16.74 17.52
CA VAL A 112 -14.45 15.89 16.48
C VAL A 112 -15.96 15.85 16.65
N CYS A 113 -16.69 16.23 15.60
CA CYS A 113 -18.15 16.18 15.56
C CYS A 113 -18.63 15.24 14.46
N VAL A 114 -19.65 14.45 14.78
CA VAL A 114 -20.42 13.61 13.86
C VAL A 114 -21.92 13.87 14.08
N ALA A 115 -22.78 13.40 13.18
CA ALA A 115 -24.23 13.46 13.38
C ALA A 115 -24.66 12.67 14.64
N PRO A 116 -25.81 12.98 15.29
CA PRO A 116 -26.29 12.24 16.46
C PRO A 116 -26.45 10.72 16.26
N GLU A 117 -26.78 10.30 15.03
CA GLU A 117 -26.87 8.90 14.57
C GLU A 117 -25.52 8.32 14.09
N GLY A 118 -24.46 9.13 14.12
CA GLY A 118 -23.09 8.73 13.81
C GLY A 118 -22.35 8.17 15.03
N GLY A 119 -21.06 7.93 14.85
CA GLY A 119 -20.20 7.39 15.90
C GLY A 119 -18.77 7.20 15.44
N ALA A 120 -18.03 6.37 16.17
CA ALA A 120 -16.63 6.09 15.92
C ALA A 120 -16.25 4.64 16.25
N LEU A 121 -15.18 4.16 15.64
CA LEU A 121 -14.45 2.95 16.02
C LEU A 121 -13.10 3.38 16.55
N TYR A 122 -12.88 3.20 17.85
CA TYR A 122 -11.64 3.51 18.54
C TYR A 122 -10.78 2.26 18.71
N VAL A 123 -9.50 2.37 18.36
CA VAL A 123 -8.49 1.33 18.55
C VAL A 123 -7.30 1.94 19.29
N GLU A 124 -7.33 1.87 20.63
CA GLU A 124 -6.27 2.38 21.52
C GLU A 124 -4.90 1.77 21.22
N SER A 125 -4.87 0.52 20.76
CA SER A 125 -3.62 -0.18 20.48
C SER A 125 -2.86 0.35 19.27
N ASP A 126 -3.45 1.21 18.43
CA ASP A 126 -2.77 1.73 17.24
C ASP A 126 -1.72 2.78 17.59
N ALA A 127 -0.79 3.00 16.66
CA ALA A 127 0.28 3.97 16.81
C ALA A 127 0.66 4.58 15.45
N GLN A 128 1.19 5.80 15.48
CA GLN A 128 1.56 6.58 14.30
C GLN A 128 3.05 6.89 14.30
N ILE A 129 3.63 6.99 13.10
CA ILE A 129 5.00 7.42 12.85
C ILE A 129 5.04 8.34 11.62
N ASN A 130 5.98 9.27 11.61
CA ASN A 130 6.33 10.01 10.41
C ASN A 130 7.16 9.11 9.50
N GLY A 131 6.54 8.50 8.48
CA GLY A 131 7.20 7.53 7.60
C GLY A 131 8.44 8.08 6.89
N LYS A 132 8.41 9.36 6.47
CA LYS A 132 9.57 10.01 5.84
C LYS A 132 10.71 10.18 6.84
N ALA A 133 10.44 10.79 7.99
CA ALA A 133 11.46 11.05 9.00
C ALA A 133 12.03 9.74 9.58
N THR A 134 11.18 8.71 9.74
CA THR A 134 11.58 7.34 10.09
C THR A 134 12.55 6.74 9.07
N THR A 135 12.26 6.87 7.77
CA THR A 135 13.16 6.36 6.70
C THR A 135 14.54 7.00 6.78
N HIS A 136 14.61 8.33 6.95
CA HIS A 136 15.88 9.04 7.14
C HIS A 136 16.60 8.60 8.42
N ALA A 137 15.90 8.49 9.55
CA ALA A 137 16.51 8.13 10.83
C ALA A 137 17.04 6.68 10.84
N LEU A 138 16.34 5.75 10.19
CA LEU A 138 16.82 4.37 9.98
C LEU A 138 18.01 4.31 9.01
N LEU A 139 18.03 5.13 7.95
CA LEU A 139 19.18 5.23 7.06
C LEU A 139 20.42 5.71 7.83
N ASP A 140 20.31 6.78 8.63
CA ASP A 140 21.42 7.25 9.46
C ASP A 140 21.93 6.16 10.42
N LEU A 141 21.02 5.40 11.03
CA LEU A 141 21.37 4.29 11.92
C LEU A 141 22.09 3.16 11.17
N ALA A 142 21.69 2.87 9.93
CA ALA A 142 22.38 1.93 9.06
C ALA A 142 23.77 2.44 8.63
N LEU A 143 23.91 3.74 8.33
CA LEU A 143 25.19 4.37 7.97
C LEU A 143 26.22 4.36 9.11
N ARG A 144 25.78 4.26 10.38
CA ARG A 144 26.68 4.01 11.52
C ARG A 144 27.35 2.61 11.46
N GLN A 145 26.83 1.68 10.66
CA GLN A 145 27.36 0.32 10.51
C GLN A 145 28.45 0.23 9.45
N LYS A 146 29.68 -0.14 9.85
CA LYS A 146 30.86 -0.25 8.95
C LYS A 146 30.69 -1.18 7.74
N LYS A 147 29.74 -2.12 7.79
CA LYS A 147 29.44 -3.10 6.72
C LYS A 147 28.27 -2.69 5.82
N PHE A 148 27.58 -1.58 6.13
CA PHE A 148 26.48 -1.10 5.34
C PHE A 148 27.00 -0.17 4.24
N HIS A 149 26.65 -0.49 3.00
CA HIS A 149 26.97 0.31 1.82
C HIS A 149 25.67 0.65 1.11
N HIS A 150 25.58 1.89 0.62
CA HIS A 150 24.39 2.40 -0.05
C HIS A 150 24.80 3.20 -1.29
N GLN A 151 23.88 3.34 -2.23
CA GLN A 151 24.00 4.21 -3.39
C GLN A 151 22.60 4.78 -3.68
N LEU A 152 22.52 6.11 -3.80
CA LEU A 152 21.29 6.84 -4.08
C LEU A 152 21.42 7.53 -5.45
N GLY A 153 20.29 7.84 -6.08
CA GLY A 153 20.30 8.46 -7.41
C GLY A 153 20.89 7.58 -8.50
N SER A 154 20.77 6.25 -8.38
CA SER A 154 21.25 5.30 -9.38
C SER A 154 20.19 4.25 -9.64
N GLU A 155 19.56 4.37 -10.79
CA GLU A 155 18.54 3.46 -11.26
C GLU A 155 19.15 2.08 -11.59
N VAL A 156 18.43 1.03 -11.22
CA VAL A 156 18.76 -0.35 -11.59
C VAL A 156 18.31 -0.58 -13.03
N SER A 157 19.25 -0.87 -13.92
CA SER A 157 18.99 -1.04 -15.36
C SER A 157 18.74 -2.49 -15.75
N SER A 158 19.32 -3.45 -15.03
CA SER A 158 19.14 -4.88 -15.29
C SER A 158 19.62 -5.74 -14.12
N PHE A 159 19.24 -7.01 -14.18
CA PHE A 159 19.65 -8.05 -13.26
C PHE A 159 20.18 -9.24 -14.07
N GLN A 160 21.13 -9.98 -13.50
CA GLN A 160 21.61 -11.23 -14.07
C GLN A 160 21.71 -12.27 -12.95
N THR A 161 21.27 -13.50 -13.22
CA THR A 161 21.51 -14.65 -12.35
C THR A 161 22.39 -15.64 -13.10
N GLY A 162 23.30 -16.31 -12.40
CA GLY A 162 24.22 -17.28 -13.00
C GLY A 162 25.03 -18.01 -11.96
N LEU A 163 25.83 -18.99 -12.39
CA LEU A 163 26.80 -19.66 -11.52
C LEU A 163 28.07 -18.81 -11.46
N GLY A 164 28.48 -18.44 -10.25
CA GLY A 164 29.78 -17.84 -9.99
C GLY A 164 30.92 -18.83 -10.23
N SER A 165 32.16 -18.34 -10.30
CA SER A 165 33.37 -19.16 -10.54
C SER A 165 33.65 -20.22 -9.46
N ASN A 166 32.97 -20.16 -8.33
CA ASN A 166 33.00 -21.12 -7.23
C ASN A 166 31.80 -22.10 -7.23
N GLY A 167 30.96 -22.09 -8.26
CA GLY A 167 29.76 -22.92 -8.36
C GLY A 167 28.58 -22.49 -7.48
N LEU A 168 28.70 -21.39 -6.73
CA LEU A 168 27.57 -20.80 -6.00
C LEU A 168 26.76 -19.87 -6.93
N GLY A 169 25.46 -19.75 -6.68
CA GLY A 169 24.62 -18.77 -7.36
C GLY A 169 25.15 -17.35 -7.15
N SER A 170 25.37 -16.63 -8.25
CA SER A 170 25.69 -15.21 -8.27
C SER A 170 24.49 -14.41 -8.79
N LEU A 171 24.09 -13.41 -8.02
CA LEU A 171 23.06 -12.44 -8.35
C LEU A 171 23.77 -11.11 -8.63
N VAL A 172 23.70 -10.66 -9.87
CA VAL A 172 24.33 -9.41 -10.33
C VAL A 172 23.25 -8.38 -10.58
N VAL A 173 23.48 -7.15 -10.09
CA VAL A 173 22.61 -5.99 -10.31
C VAL A 173 23.43 -4.93 -11.03
N ASP A 174 22.99 -4.52 -12.21
CA ASP A 174 23.57 -3.40 -12.93
C ASP A 174 22.76 -2.13 -12.65
N THR A 175 23.48 -1.06 -12.36
CA THR A 175 22.94 0.29 -12.17
C THR A 175 23.63 1.25 -13.13
N GLN A 176 23.05 2.44 -13.33
CA GLN A 176 23.71 3.51 -14.08
C GLN A 176 25.09 3.85 -13.47
N GLY A 177 26.15 3.29 -14.07
CA GLY A 177 27.55 3.52 -13.70
C GLY A 177 28.21 2.49 -12.76
N ARG A 178 27.47 1.55 -12.13
CA ARG A 178 28.07 0.54 -11.21
C ARG A 178 27.39 -0.83 -11.28
N ARG A 179 28.18 -1.89 -11.11
CA ARG A 179 27.74 -3.29 -11.00
C ARG A 179 27.92 -3.78 -9.56
N PHE A 180 26.92 -4.48 -9.05
CA PHE A 180 26.91 -5.15 -7.74
C PHE A 180 26.77 -6.66 -7.93
N ALA A 181 27.41 -7.45 -7.06
CA ALA A 181 27.27 -8.91 -7.04
C ALA A 181 27.01 -9.41 -5.61
N SER A 182 26.08 -10.35 -5.47
CA SER A 182 25.73 -11.03 -4.23
C SER A 182 25.75 -12.54 -4.44
N SER A 183 26.32 -13.30 -3.49
CA SER A 183 26.35 -14.76 -3.52
C SER A 183 25.32 -15.41 -2.58
N GLN A 184 24.40 -14.62 -2.03
CA GLN A 184 23.42 -15.06 -1.03
C GLN A 184 21.98 -14.76 -1.46
N ALA A 185 21.65 -13.48 -1.55
CA ALA A 185 20.29 -13.02 -1.82
C ALA A 185 20.28 -11.64 -2.47
N LEU A 186 19.16 -11.37 -3.14
CA LEU A 186 18.73 -10.06 -3.63
C LEU A 186 17.33 -9.81 -3.07
N VAL A 187 17.10 -8.64 -2.47
CA VAL A 187 15.79 -8.24 -1.94
C VAL A 187 15.26 -7.08 -2.77
N ILE A 188 14.11 -7.26 -3.41
CA ILE A 188 13.44 -6.22 -4.18
C ILE A 188 12.43 -5.51 -3.27
N ALA A 189 12.80 -4.33 -2.80
CA ALA A 189 11.97 -3.46 -1.94
C ALA A 189 11.52 -2.19 -2.68
N ALA A 190 11.28 -2.28 -3.99
CA ALA A 190 11.06 -1.14 -4.88
C ALA A 190 9.59 -0.67 -4.95
N GLY A 191 8.76 -0.97 -3.95
CA GLY A 191 7.35 -0.57 -3.92
C GLY A 191 6.59 -0.94 -5.20
N ALA A 192 5.87 0.01 -5.78
CA ALA A 192 5.09 -0.19 -7.01
C ALA A 192 5.94 -0.49 -8.26
N TRP A 193 7.24 -0.19 -8.26
CA TRP A 193 8.15 -0.52 -9.37
C TRP A 193 8.64 -1.98 -9.34
N SER A 194 8.41 -2.70 -8.23
CA SER A 194 8.91 -4.08 -8.05
C SER A 194 8.44 -5.03 -9.17
N GLY A 195 7.20 -4.90 -9.64
CA GLY A 195 6.69 -5.73 -10.72
C GLY A 195 7.46 -5.58 -12.03
N HIS A 196 7.73 -4.33 -12.43
CA HIS A 196 8.50 -4.03 -13.65
C HIS A 196 9.96 -4.53 -13.55
N LEU A 197 10.58 -4.40 -12.38
CA LEU A 197 11.92 -4.94 -12.12
C LEU A 197 11.95 -6.47 -12.17
N ILE A 198 10.93 -7.15 -11.64
CA ILE A 198 10.80 -8.62 -11.70
C ILE A 198 10.57 -9.10 -13.14
N ASP A 199 9.71 -8.43 -13.91
CA ASP A 199 9.50 -8.75 -15.32
C ASP A 199 10.83 -8.64 -16.12
N THR A 200 11.71 -7.71 -15.76
CA THR A 200 13.07 -7.59 -16.34
C THR A 200 13.99 -8.76 -15.94
N ILE A 201 13.88 -9.29 -14.72
CA ILE A 201 14.61 -10.50 -14.30
C ILE A 201 14.16 -11.69 -15.14
N LEU A 202 12.86 -11.94 -15.24
CA LEU A 202 12.31 -13.13 -15.88
C LEU A 202 12.44 -13.12 -17.41
N THR A 203 12.44 -11.94 -18.05
CA THR A 203 12.66 -11.81 -19.50
C THR A 203 14.13 -11.86 -19.92
N SER A 204 15.07 -11.60 -19.00
CA SER A 204 16.51 -11.67 -19.28
C SER A 204 17.10 -13.10 -19.20
N GLN A 205 16.31 -14.08 -18.74
CA GLN A 205 16.70 -15.49 -18.71
C GLN A 205 16.41 -16.14 -20.09
N PRO A 206 17.39 -16.79 -20.74
CA PRO A 206 17.13 -17.61 -21.92
C PRO A 206 16.43 -18.92 -21.51
N CYS A 207 15.10 -18.87 -21.43
CA CYS A 207 14.27 -20.06 -21.20
C CYS A 207 13.87 -20.69 -22.54
N ASN A 208 14.14 -21.99 -22.72
CA ASN A 208 13.82 -22.74 -23.94
C ASN A 208 12.35 -23.18 -24.02
N ASP A 209 11.58 -23.03 -22.95
CA ASP A 209 10.21 -23.56 -22.86
C ASP A 209 9.18 -22.47 -23.15
N ASP A 210 8.56 -22.55 -24.32
CA ASP A 210 7.64 -21.50 -24.83
C ASP A 210 6.20 -21.62 -24.29
N GLU A 211 5.89 -22.70 -23.55
CA GLU A 211 4.54 -22.96 -23.00
C GLU A 211 4.24 -22.22 -21.68
N THR A 212 5.25 -21.97 -20.83
CA THR A 212 5.05 -21.35 -19.51
C THR A 212 4.71 -19.86 -19.56
N LYS A 213 5.08 -19.14 -20.64
CA LYS A 213 4.81 -17.70 -20.81
C LYS A 213 3.33 -17.31 -20.91
N LYS A 214 2.41 -18.27 -21.08
CA LYS A 214 0.98 -18.00 -21.39
C LYS A 214 0.01 -17.99 -20.21
N LYS A 215 0.45 -18.26 -18.98
CA LYS A 215 -0.48 -18.42 -17.82
C LYS A 215 -0.21 -17.54 -16.60
N GLU A 216 0.97 -16.94 -16.47
CA GLU A 216 1.24 -16.02 -15.36
C GLU A 216 0.74 -14.61 -15.70
N LYS A 217 0.06 -13.95 -14.74
CA LYS A 217 -0.23 -12.52 -14.86
C LYS A 217 1.09 -11.75 -14.76
N PRO A 218 1.35 -10.71 -15.59
CA PRO A 218 2.55 -9.91 -15.50
C PRO A 218 2.79 -9.41 -14.07
N TRP A 219 4.04 -9.41 -13.60
CA TRP A 219 4.32 -8.94 -12.23
C TRP A 219 4.02 -7.45 -12.09
N ALA A 220 4.16 -6.68 -13.17
CA ALA A 220 3.64 -5.32 -13.26
C ALA A 220 2.16 -5.17 -12.87
N ASP A 221 1.27 -6.11 -13.25
CA ASP A 221 -0.17 -6.04 -12.92
C ASP A 221 -0.45 -6.36 -11.44
N LEU A 222 0.36 -7.22 -10.82
CA LEU A 222 0.24 -7.58 -9.40
C LEU A 222 0.68 -6.42 -8.49
N PHE A 223 1.73 -5.69 -8.88
CA PHE A 223 2.34 -4.59 -8.13
C PHE A 223 1.89 -3.19 -8.55
N ARG A 224 0.98 -3.06 -9.53
CA ARG A 224 0.46 -1.77 -10.00
C ARG A 224 -0.03 -0.88 -8.83
N PRO A 225 0.20 0.45 -8.88
CA PRO A 225 -0.29 1.36 -7.84
C PRO A 225 -1.79 1.19 -7.61
N ARG A 226 -2.16 0.70 -6.42
CA ARG A 226 -3.55 0.70 -5.97
C ARG A 226 -3.89 2.14 -5.59
N ARG A 227 -5.08 2.62 -5.97
CA ARG A 227 -5.56 3.93 -5.48
C ARG A 227 -5.51 3.89 -3.95
N GLY A 228 -4.92 4.92 -3.36
CA GLY A 228 -4.67 5.03 -1.93
C GLY A 228 -5.93 5.30 -1.11
N HIS A 229 -6.96 4.47 -1.31
CA HIS A 229 -8.01 4.31 -0.32
C HIS A 229 -7.35 3.69 0.91
N LEU A 230 -7.38 4.43 2.03
CA LEU A 230 -7.23 3.87 3.37
C LEU A 230 -8.04 2.57 3.40
N LEU A 231 -7.50 1.47 3.95
CA LEU A 231 -8.10 0.14 3.83
C LEU A 231 -9.57 0.14 4.29
N GLU A 232 -10.48 0.25 3.33
CA GLU A 232 -11.93 0.14 3.48
C GLU A 232 -12.26 -1.35 3.50
N LEU A 233 -12.18 -1.88 4.71
CA LEU A 233 -12.41 -3.28 5.01
C LEU A 233 -13.92 -3.52 5.11
N PHE A 234 -14.53 -3.94 4.01
CA PHE A 234 -15.88 -4.49 4.02
C PHE A 234 -15.81 -5.96 4.50
N PRO A 235 -16.52 -6.33 5.58
CA PRO A 235 -16.73 -7.71 6.00
C PRO A 235 -17.28 -8.52 4.83
N CYS A 236 -16.71 -9.71 4.61
CA CYS A 236 -17.24 -10.64 3.64
C CYS A 236 -18.70 -10.95 3.98
N GLY A 237 -19.58 -10.90 2.98
CA GLY A 237 -21.00 -11.19 3.16
C GLY A 237 -21.18 -12.58 3.75
N VAL A 238 -22.04 -12.68 4.76
CA VAL A 238 -22.59 -13.95 5.22
C VAL A 238 -23.83 -14.20 4.34
N GLU A 239 -23.79 -15.27 3.55
CA GLU A 239 -24.99 -15.84 2.91
C GLU A 239 -25.85 -16.59 3.94
#